data_AF-A0A914GMZ0-F1
#
_entry.id   AF-A0A914GMZ0-F1
#
_cell.length_a   1.000
_cell.length_b   1.000
_cell.length_c   1.000
_cell.angle_alpha   90.00
_cell.angle_beta   90.00
_cell.angle_gamma   90.00
#
_symmetry.space_group_name_H-M   'P 1'
#
loop_
_entity.id
_entity.type
_entity.pdbx_description
1 polymer ?
#
loop_
_entity_poly.entity_id
_entity_poly.type
_entity_poly.pdbx_seq_one_letter_code
_entity_poly.pdbx_strand_id
1 'polypeptide(L)'
;MEVFVAVVHDDRKLYKRRKKKELLNVTKSEEEEEEREKVQCNSPPSPPSTIPPSTSAASTSASTSFSNTCNIIVKQETFKHQHENLYSDTWLDLAIKANKQLWIPNYYALGKAKIIPQFNSNDFQSITNYYVLVEKLIDNFYETGLNHIIDDLQCTLDLGVAEAFENPRKMSPRTKIDWEGRTILEATSIHRVYCRLFLHYIDWTSHIPEINQMSDEDWNQLIFARSVPCLWMMICQRSIIYKTKGISLSGGVYFPMDEKEQTQINNNAMPFLKKICVLLMEEFIQPAKAINLTQSEYAILRVLCFFTAETKLSPAGRETVRKARNFYRNILVEHLRQSYPSNEISIATRVSEILSILPILEIASRLANEEFTFMTLFNVAEMHGNLTYELYVKKAL
;
A
#
# COMPACT_ATOMS: atom_id res chain seq x y z
N MET A 1 5.14 -26.76 11.43
CA MET A 1 5.42 -25.31 11.50
C MET A 1 6.92 -25.03 11.48
N GLU A 2 7.76 -25.88 12.09
CA GLU A 2 9.24 -25.74 12.11
C GLU A 2 9.92 -25.88 10.73
N VAL A 3 9.37 -26.70 9.82
CA VAL A 3 9.93 -26.90 8.47
C VAL A 3 9.74 -25.65 7.58
N PHE A 4 8.66 -24.88 7.78
CA PHE A 4 8.40 -23.65 7.00
C PHE A 4 9.28 -22.48 7.46
N VAL A 5 9.61 -22.43 8.76
CA VAL A 5 10.53 -21.42 9.31
C VAL A 5 11.96 -21.67 8.84
N ALA A 6 12.38 -22.94 8.71
CA ALA A 6 13.71 -23.30 8.23
C ALA A 6 13.95 -22.92 6.75
N VAL A 7 12.96 -23.15 5.88
CA VAL A 7 13.05 -22.80 4.44
C VAL A 7 13.10 -21.28 4.24
N VAL A 8 12.27 -20.52 4.96
CA VAL A 8 12.26 -19.04 4.88
C VAL A 8 13.56 -18.43 5.43
N HIS A 9 14.22 -19.06 6.41
CA HIS A 9 15.50 -18.59 6.92
C HIS A 9 16.67 -18.82 5.95
N ASP A 10 16.62 -19.91 5.18
CA ASP A 10 17.68 -20.23 4.21
C ASP A 10 17.58 -19.35 2.96
N ASP A 11 16.35 -19.07 2.48
CA ASP A 11 16.11 -18.13 1.39
C ASP A 11 16.53 -16.70 1.72
N ARG A 12 16.36 -16.27 2.99
CA ARG A 12 16.82 -14.94 3.45
C ARG A 12 18.34 -14.81 3.47
N LYS A 13 19.07 -15.89 3.77
CA LYS A 13 20.55 -15.92 3.70
C LYS A 13 21.03 -15.91 2.24
N LEU A 14 20.34 -16.64 1.36
CA LEU A 14 20.60 -16.65 -0.07
C LEU A 14 20.35 -15.28 -0.72
N TYR A 15 19.26 -14.60 -0.36
CA TYR A 15 18.95 -13.26 -0.84
C TYR A 15 20.01 -12.24 -0.40
N LYS A 16 20.40 -12.24 0.89
CA LYS A 16 21.48 -11.36 1.39
C LYS A 16 22.83 -11.61 0.70
N ARG A 17 23.15 -12.88 0.38
CA ARG A 17 24.36 -13.24 -0.36
C ARG A 17 24.33 -12.77 -1.82
N ARG A 18 23.18 -12.88 -2.50
CA ARG A 18 23.00 -12.37 -3.88
C ARG A 18 23.14 -10.85 -3.92
N LYS A 19 22.45 -10.12 -3.03
CA LYS A 19 22.52 -8.66 -2.95
C LYS A 19 23.94 -8.16 -2.62
N LYS A 20 24.67 -8.85 -1.73
CA LYS A 20 26.08 -8.54 -1.44
C LYS A 20 26.99 -8.77 -2.65
N LYS A 21 26.72 -9.79 -3.48
CA LYS A 21 27.49 -10.10 -4.68
C LYS A 21 27.21 -9.10 -5.81
N GLU A 22 25.96 -8.64 -5.93
CA GLU A 22 25.58 -7.57 -6.86
C GLU A 22 26.24 -6.23 -6.49
N LEU A 23 26.21 -5.84 -5.21
CA LEU A 23 26.92 -4.63 -4.77
C LEU A 23 28.43 -4.71 -5.06
N LEU A 24 29.07 -5.86 -4.80
CA LEU A 24 30.50 -6.04 -5.06
C LEU A 24 30.86 -5.94 -6.56
N ASN A 25 29.95 -6.35 -7.43
CA ASN A 25 30.14 -6.29 -8.87
C ASN A 25 29.95 -4.86 -9.41
N VAL A 26 29.02 -4.09 -8.83
CA VAL A 26 28.82 -2.66 -9.18
C VAL A 26 30.04 -1.83 -8.79
N THR A 27 30.61 -2.06 -7.60
CA THR A 27 31.82 -1.33 -7.17
C THR A 27 33.03 -1.64 -8.06
N LYS A 28 33.14 -2.89 -8.55
CA LYS A 28 34.20 -3.25 -9.51
C LYS A 28 34.02 -2.60 -10.88
N SER A 29 32.79 -2.47 -11.38
CA SER A 29 32.56 -1.78 -12.66
C SER A 29 32.83 -0.28 -12.54
N GLU A 30 32.55 0.34 -11.40
CA GLU A 30 32.84 1.76 -11.15
C GLU A 30 34.36 2.02 -11.04
N GLU A 31 35.11 1.12 -10.40
CA GLU A 31 36.59 1.20 -10.35
C GLU A 31 37.23 1.01 -11.74
N GLU A 32 36.70 0.12 -12.59
CA GLU A 32 37.19 -0.09 -13.96
C GLU A 32 36.83 1.07 -14.92
N GLU A 33 35.76 1.81 -14.65
CA GLU A 33 35.35 2.99 -15.44
C GLU A 33 36.17 4.23 -15.05
N GLU A 34 36.46 4.42 -13.76
CA GLU A 34 37.32 5.50 -13.27
C GLU A 34 38.79 5.36 -13.76
N GLU A 35 39.26 4.12 -13.93
CA GLU A 35 40.60 3.84 -14.46
C GLU A 35 40.69 4.13 -15.98
N ARG A 36 39.59 3.96 -16.74
CA ARG A 36 39.53 4.31 -18.17
C ARG A 36 39.49 5.82 -18.40
N GLU A 37 38.77 6.58 -17.58
CA GLU A 37 38.71 8.04 -17.71
C GLU A 37 40.07 8.71 -17.42
N LYS A 38 40.87 8.16 -16.50
CA LYS A 38 42.23 8.68 -16.21
C LYS A 38 43.21 8.51 -17.38
N VAL A 39 42.99 7.53 -18.27
CA VAL A 39 43.85 7.32 -19.45
C VAL A 39 43.52 8.31 -20.59
N GLN A 40 42.30 8.85 -20.63
CA GLN A 40 41.82 9.65 -21.77
C GLN A 40 42.11 11.16 -21.65
N CYS A 41 42.58 11.65 -20.51
CA CYS A 41 42.88 13.08 -20.28
C CYS A 41 44.27 13.57 -20.74
N ASN A 42 45.11 12.73 -21.36
CA ASN A 42 46.48 13.11 -21.77
C ASN A 42 46.65 13.27 -23.30
N SER A 43 45.82 14.10 -23.94
CA SER A 43 46.02 14.49 -25.36
C SER A 43 45.97 16.01 -25.55
N PRO A 44 46.93 16.64 -26.26
CA PRO A 44 47.01 18.09 -26.41
C PRO A 44 46.02 18.64 -27.47
N PRO A 45 45.57 19.91 -27.35
CA PRO A 45 44.50 20.46 -28.19
C PRO A 45 45.01 21.00 -29.53
N SER A 46 44.17 20.88 -30.57
CA SER A 46 44.35 21.49 -31.89
C SER A 46 43.63 22.85 -31.98
N PRO A 47 44.12 23.81 -32.80
CA PRO A 47 43.61 25.20 -32.83
C PRO A 47 42.39 25.39 -33.75
N PRO A 48 41.66 26.54 -33.63
CA PRO A 48 40.35 26.73 -34.23
C PRO A 48 40.39 27.51 -35.57
N SER A 49 39.45 27.23 -36.48
CA SER A 49 39.18 28.08 -37.64
C SER A 49 37.68 28.24 -37.95
N THR A 50 37.22 29.46 -37.69
CA THR A 50 36.39 30.36 -38.52
C THR A 50 35.37 29.81 -39.55
N ILE A 51 34.08 30.05 -39.23
CA ILE A 51 32.89 30.29 -40.09
C ILE A 51 33.01 31.75 -40.68
N PRO A 52 32.24 32.33 -41.65
CA PRO A 52 30.98 31.98 -42.40
C PRO A 52 31.04 32.32 -43.94
N PRO A 53 29.92 32.54 -44.70
CA PRO A 53 28.50 32.15 -44.54
C PRO A 53 27.78 31.65 -45.83
N SER A 54 26.59 31.06 -45.62
CA SER A 54 25.32 31.13 -46.39
C SER A 54 25.30 31.15 -47.92
N THR A 55 24.49 30.26 -48.52
CA THR A 55 23.22 30.63 -49.20
C THR A 55 22.42 29.42 -49.71
N SER A 56 21.10 29.56 -49.54
CA SER A 56 19.99 29.23 -50.45
C SER A 56 19.77 27.81 -51.02
N ALA A 57 18.56 27.34 -50.70
CA ALA A 57 17.50 26.92 -51.61
C ALA A 57 17.46 25.48 -52.15
N ALA A 58 16.23 24.92 -52.03
CA ALA A 58 15.48 24.08 -52.98
C ALA A 58 16.22 22.90 -53.63
N SER A 59 15.69 21.69 -53.75
CA SER A 59 14.36 21.12 -53.64
C SER A 59 14.52 19.65 -54.06
N THR A 60 13.50 18.81 -53.83
CA THR A 60 13.08 17.67 -54.70
C THR A 60 14.17 16.79 -55.34
N SER A 61 14.20 15.47 -55.22
CA SER A 61 13.10 14.51 -55.11
C SER A 61 13.72 13.11 -55.18
N ALA A 62 12.96 12.14 -54.68
CA ALA A 62 12.92 10.71 -54.99
C ALA A 62 13.98 10.14 -55.96
N SER A 63 14.61 9.04 -55.55
CA SER A 63 14.12 7.68 -55.88
C SER A 63 15.24 6.64 -55.71
N THR A 64 14.90 5.50 -55.08
CA THR A 64 15.35 4.11 -55.36
C THR A 64 16.87 3.85 -55.40
N SER A 65 17.46 2.84 -54.77
CA SER A 65 17.06 1.42 -54.74
C SER A 65 18.05 0.61 -53.89
N PHE A 66 17.56 -0.47 -53.28
CA PHE A 66 18.22 -1.76 -53.03
C PHE A 66 19.63 -1.79 -52.36
N SER A 67 19.71 -2.31 -51.13
CA SER A 67 19.85 -3.75 -50.89
C SER A 67 20.12 -4.08 -49.41
N ASN A 68 19.37 -5.07 -48.95
CA ASN A 68 19.59 -6.01 -47.84
C ASN A 68 20.91 -5.92 -47.06
N THR A 69 20.81 -5.76 -45.73
CA THR A 69 21.18 -6.83 -44.80
C THR A 69 20.56 -6.63 -43.42
N CYS A 70 20.17 -7.75 -42.82
CA CYS A 70 19.54 -7.90 -41.51
C CYS A 70 20.19 -7.08 -40.39
N ASN A 71 19.34 -6.49 -39.54
CA ASN A 71 19.52 -6.58 -38.10
C ASN A 71 18.14 -6.63 -37.43
N ILE A 72 17.85 -7.79 -36.86
CA ILE A 72 16.69 -8.05 -36.00
C ILE A 72 16.91 -7.23 -34.72
N ILE A 73 16.31 -6.05 -34.67
CA ILE A 73 16.07 -5.36 -33.40
C ILE A 73 14.70 -5.84 -32.93
N VAL A 74 14.72 -6.73 -31.95
CA VAL A 74 13.54 -7.10 -31.16
C VAL A 74 13.01 -5.81 -30.52
N LYS A 75 11.96 -5.23 -31.11
CA LYS A 75 11.16 -4.22 -30.43
C LYS A 75 10.57 -4.90 -29.19
N GLN A 76 11.07 -4.53 -28.01
CA GLN A 76 10.31 -4.63 -26.78
C GLN A 76 9.08 -3.73 -26.94
N GLU A 77 8.02 -4.29 -27.52
CA GLU A 77 6.70 -3.70 -27.40
C GLU A 77 6.33 -3.76 -25.92
N THR A 78 6.29 -2.57 -25.34
CA THR A 78 5.66 -2.27 -24.07
C THR A 78 4.20 -2.70 -24.16
N PHE A 79 3.92 -3.92 -23.70
CA PHE A 79 2.56 -4.39 -23.45
C PHE A 79 1.94 -3.47 -22.38
N LYS A 80 1.19 -2.47 -22.84
CA LYS A 80 0.27 -1.72 -21.99
C LYS A 80 -0.76 -2.73 -21.47
N HIS A 81 -0.77 -2.95 -20.16
CA HIS A 81 -1.89 -3.58 -19.45
C HIS A 81 -3.17 -2.77 -19.69
N GLN A 82 -3.94 -3.14 -20.71
CA GLN A 82 -5.30 -2.65 -20.95
C GLN A 82 -6.30 -3.73 -20.54
N HIS A 83 -6.52 -3.95 -19.24
CA HIS A 83 -7.67 -4.72 -18.75
C HIS A 83 -8.12 -4.28 -17.33
N GLU A 84 -8.15 -2.97 -17.06
CA GLU A 84 -8.71 -2.38 -15.82
C GLU A 84 -9.91 -1.46 -16.10
N ASN A 85 -10.96 -1.91 -16.79
CA ASN A 85 -12.18 -1.09 -16.93
C ASN A 85 -13.43 -1.96 -17.03
N LEU A 86 -14.01 -2.31 -15.87
CA LEU A 86 -15.44 -2.64 -15.80
C LEU A 86 -16.29 -1.53 -15.16
N TYR A 87 -15.66 -0.51 -14.56
CA TYR A 87 -16.33 0.70 -14.08
C TYR A 87 -15.37 1.88 -14.26
N SER A 88 -15.75 2.87 -15.07
CA SER A 88 -14.96 4.09 -15.20
C SER A 88 -14.99 4.88 -13.88
N ASP A 89 -13.94 5.64 -13.60
CA ASP A 89 -13.92 6.56 -12.43
C ASP A 89 -15.16 7.47 -12.42
N THR A 90 -15.68 7.80 -13.61
CA THR A 90 -16.94 8.54 -13.82
C THR A 90 -18.17 7.86 -13.21
N TRP A 91 -18.30 6.53 -13.31
CA TRP A 91 -19.43 5.83 -12.71
C TRP A 91 -19.38 5.88 -11.19
N LEU A 92 -18.21 5.64 -10.59
CA LEU A 92 -18.06 5.64 -9.14
C LEU A 92 -18.33 7.04 -8.57
N ASP A 93 -17.86 8.09 -9.24
CA ASP A 93 -18.14 9.47 -8.87
C ASP A 93 -19.65 9.78 -8.89
N LEU A 94 -20.37 9.29 -9.90
CA LEU A 94 -21.83 9.44 -9.98
C LEU A 94 -22.53 8.67 -8.86
N ALA A 95 -22.09 7.44 -8.58
CA ALA A 95 -22.63 6.61 -7.51
C ALA A 95 -22.42 7.27 -6.13
N ILE A 96 -21.23 7.82 -5.87
CA ILE A 96 -20.93 8.58 -4.65
C ILE A 96 -21.84 9.80 -4.55
N LYS A 97 -21.95 10.61 -5.61
CA LYS A 97 -22.81 11.81 -5.62
C LYS A 97 -24.28 11.49 -5.35
N ALA A 98 -24.81 10.44 -5.99
CA ALA A 98 -26.20 10.01 -5.82
C ALA A 98 -26.49 9.52 -4.39
N ASN A 99 -25.54 8.84 -3.76
CA ASN A 99 -25.72 8.28 -2.42
C ASN A 99 -25.40 9.26 -1.30
N LYS A 100 -24.60 10.30 -1.56
CA LYS A 100 -24.14 11.24 -0.52
C LYS A 100 -25.29 11.83 0.30
N GLN A 101 -26.38 12.23 -0.36
CA GLN A 101 -27.55 12.84 0.30
C GLN A 101 -28.33 11.87 1.19
N LEU A 102 -28.31 10.57 0.87
CA LEU A 102 -29.07 9.54 1.61
C LEU A 102 -28.32 9.04 2.86
N TRP A 103 -26.99 9.14 2.88
CA TRP A 103 -26.15 8.47 3.89
C TRP A 103 -25.54 9.41 4.94
N ILE A 104 -25.47 10.73 4.66
CA ILE A 104 -25.03 11.74 5.65
C ILE A 104 -25.81 11.68 6.98
N PRO A 105 -27.06 11.22 7.10
CA PRO A 105 -27.72 11.16 8.41
C PRO A 105 -27.41 9.91 9.26
N ASN A 106 -26.92 8.82 8.66
CA ASN A 106 -27.11 7.48 9.25
C ASN A 106 -25.92 6.91 10.04
N TYR A 107 -24.80 7.64 10.17
CA TYR A 107 -23.58 7.25 10.94
C TYR A 107 -22.92 5.89 10.65
N TYR A 108 -23.54 5.03 9.82
CA TYR A 108 -23.11 3.67 9.51
C TYR A 108 -21.81 3.62 8.70
N ALA A 109 -21.12 2.47 8.81
CA ALA A 109 -20.01 2.11 7.93
C ALA A 109 -20.45 1.98 6.45
N LEU A 110 -19.58 2.36 5.51
CA LEU A 110 -19.93 2.50 4.10
C LEU A 110 -20.38 1.20 3.42
N GLY A 111 -19.90 0.04 3.86
CA GLY A 111 -20.32 -1.25 3.30
C GLY A 111 -21.80 -1.58 3.52
N LYS A 112 -22.41 -1.02 4.58
CA LYS A 112 -23.86 -1.12 4.80
C LYS A 112 -24.67 -0.41 3.70
N ALA A 113 -24.05 0.54 3.01
CA ALA A 113 -24.69 1.28 1.92
C ALA A 113 -24.81 0.51 0.62
N LYS A 114 -24.04 -0.57 0.44
CA LYS A 114 -24.04 -1.40 -0.77
C LYS A 114 -23.93 -0.55 -2.06
N ILE A 115 -23.13 0.54 -2.00
CA ILE A 115 -22.89 1.45 -3.13
C ILE A 115 -22.22 0.69 -4.27
N ILE A 116 -21.27 -0.18 -3.93
CA ILE A 116 -20.62 -1.07 -4.88
C ILE A 116 -21.47 -2.35 -4.99
N PRO A 117 -21.87 -2.73 -6.21
CA PRO A 117 -22.57 -3.99 -6.45
C PRO A 117 -21.77 -5.19 -5.92
N GLN A 118 -22.47 -6.20 -5.41
CA GLN A 118 -21.84 -7.44 -5.02
C GLN A 118 -21.16 -8.10 -6.23
N PHE A 119 -19.98 -8.67 -6.01
CA PHE A 119 -19.23 -9.37 -7.05
C PHE A 119 -19.87 -10.72 -7.39
N ASN A 120 -19.59 -11.22 -8.59
CA ASN A 120 -19.87 -12.60 -8.96
C ASN A 120 -18.78 -13.50 -8.37
N SER A 121 -19.13 -14.38 -7.43
CA SER A 121 -18.17 -15.26 -6.74
C SER A 121 -17.47 -16.27 -7.65
N ASN A 122 -17.98 -16.50 -8.86
CA ASN A 122 -17.40 -17.40 -9.85
C ASN A 122 -16.53 -16.67 -10.87
N ASP A 123 -16.41 -15.35 -10.78
CA ASP A 123 -15.60 -14.51 -11.66
C ASP A 123 -14.52 -13.80 -10.86
N PHE A 124 -13.28 -14.28 -10.99
CA PHE A 124 -12.12 -13.70 -10.29
C PHE A 124 -11.91 -12.23 -10.68
N GLN A 125 -12.24 -11.81 -11.90
CA GLN A 125 -12.09 -10.41 -12.31
C GLN A 125 -13.15 -9.53 -11.66
N SER A 126 -14.37 -10.05 -11.48
CA SER A 126 -15.40 -9.38 -10.70
C SER A 126 -14.96 -9.15 -9.25
N ILE A 127 -14.30 -10.15 -8.64
CA ILE A 127 -13.81 -10.09 -7.26
C ILE A 127 -12.65 -9.09 -7.10
N THR A 128 -11.65 -9.14 -7.98
CA THR A 128 -10.52 -8.19 -7.95
C THR A 128 -11.01 -6.77 -8.16
N ASN A 129 -11.86 -6.54 -9.16
CA ASN A 129 -12.45 -5.23 -9.44
C ASN A 129 -13.28 -4.71 -8.26
N TYR A 130 -14.03 -5.57 -7.57
CA TYR A 130 -14.80 -5.18 -6.39
C TYR A 130 -13.90 -4.57 -5.32
N TYR A 131 -12.82 -5.24 -4.92
CA TYR A 131 -11.95 -4.69 -3.88
C TYR A 131 -11.18 -3.44 -4.33
N VAL A 132 -10.80 -3.33 -5.61
CA VAL A 132 -10.24 -2.08 -6.15
C VAL A 132 -11.26 -0.94 -6.06
N LEU A 133 -12.53 -1.19 -6.37
CA LEU A 133 -13.59 -0.19 -6.24
C LEU A 133 -13.85 0.18 -4.78
N VAL A 134 -13.76 -0.77 -3.85
CA VAL A 134 -13.88 -0.51 -2.41
C VAL A 134 -12.80 0.46 -1.95
N GLU A 135 -11.54 0.23 -2.34
CA GLU A 135 -10.43 1.14 -2.05
C GLU A 135 -10.69 2.55 -2.59
N LYS A 136 -11.14 2.65 -3.85
CA LYS A 136 -11.46 3.93 -4.48
C LYS A 136 -12.65 4.62 -3.83
N LEU A 137 -13.70 3.89 -3.46
CA LEU A 137 -14.88 4.43 -2.81
C LEU A 137 -14.48 5.10 -1.49
N ILE A 138 -13.72 4.40 -0.65
CA ILE A 138 -13.41 4.89 0.71
C ILE A 138 -12.49 6.10 0.67
N ASP A 139 -11.55 6.15 -0.27
CA ASP A 139 -10.68 7.33 -0.47
C ASP A 139 -11.46 8.55 -0.95
N ASN A 140 -12.45 8.35 -1.83
CA ASN A 140 -13.18 9.43 -2.48
C ASN A 140 -14.50 9.81 -1.77
N PHE A 141 -15.01 8.96 -0.88
CA PHE A 141 -16.20 9.27 -0.11
C PHE A 141 -15.84 10.14 1.10
N TYR A 142 -16.33 11.37 1.07
CA TYR A 142 -16.25 12.31 2.19
C TYR A 142 -17.57 13.02 2.39
N GLU A 143 -17.94 13.28 3.62
CA GLU A 143 -19.11 14.06 4.01
C GLU A 143 -18.80 15.55 3.97
N THR A 144 -17.58 15.92 4.37
CA THR A 144 -17.08 17.30 4.39
C THR A 144 -15.79 17.45 3.61
N GLY A 145 -15.65 18.58 2.89
CA GLY A 145 -14.44 18.92 2.13
C GLY A 145 -13.29 19.43 2.99
N LEU A 146 -13.52 19.57 4.30
CA LEU A 146 -12.53 19.99 5.29
C LEU A 146 -11.39 18.95 5.44
N ASN A 147 -10.25 19.39 5.95
CA ASN A 147 -9.07 18.61 6.27
C ASN A 147 -9.01 18.34 7.79
N HIS A 148 -8.99 17.07 8.20
CA HIS A 148 -8.97 16.66 9.62
C HIS A 148 -7.69 17.03 10.39
N ILE A 149 -6.65 17.53 9.74
CA ILE A 149 -5.44 18.01 10.42
C ILE A 149 -5.55 19.51 10.67
N ILE A 150 -5.92 20.27 9.64
CA ILE A 150 -5.88 21.74 9.64
C ILE A 150 -7.16 22.33 10.26
N ASP A 151 -8.32 21.76 9.92
CA ASP A 151 -9.60 22.25 10.38
C ASP A 151 -9.91 21.69 11.78
N ASP A 152 -10.59 22.49 12.59
CA ASP A 152 -11.00 22.10 13.95
C ASP A 152 -12.20 21.15 13.90
N LEU A 153 -11.90 19.88 13.61
CA LEU A 153 -12.87 18.82 13.53
C LEU A 153 -12.79 17.94 14.77
N GLN A 154 -13.94 17.76 15.40
CA GLN A 154 -14.10 16.86 16.53
C GLN A 154 -13.81 15.41 16.09
N CYS A 155 -12.86 14.77 16.76
CA CYS A 155 -12.68 13.33 16.74
C CYS A 155 -12.41 12.84 18.16
N THR A 156 -12.77 11.59 18.44
CA THR A 156 -12.69 11.03 19.79
C THR A 156 -12.26 9.57 19.73
N LEU A 157 -11.46 9.18 20.73
CA LEU A 157 -11.09 7.79 21.01
C LEU A 157 -11.87 7.23 22.21
N ASP A 158 -12.76 8.03 22.80
CA ASP A 158 -13.54 7.67 23.98
C ASP A 158 -14.87 6.99 23.60
N LEU A 159 -14.75 5.86 22.90
CA LEU A 159 -15.86 4.98 22.54
C LEU A 159 -15.40 3.52 22.58
N GLY A 160 -16.32 2.59 22.85
CA GLY A 160 -16.01 1.16 22.78
C GLY A 160 -15.79 0.70 21.34
N VAL A 161 -15.06 -0.42 21.15
CA VAL A 161 -14.77 -0.85 19.77
C VAL A 161 -16.05 -1.26 19.03
N ALA A 162 -16.98 -1.97 19.68
CA ALA A 162 -18.26 -2.34 19.07
C ALA A 162 -19.04 -1.09 18.58
N GLU A 163 -19.05 -0.03 19.39
CA GLU A 163 -19.68 1.24 19.02
C GLU A 163 -18.98 1.92 17.83
N ALA A 164 -17.64 1.87 17.79
CA ALA A 164 -16.88 2.41 16.68
C ALA A 164 -17.23 1.71 15.35
N PHE A 165 -17.39 0.40 15.35
CA PHE A 165 -17.74 -0.35 14.14
C PHE A 165 -19.21 -0.19 13.74
N GLU A 166 -20.11 -0.03 14.72
CA GLU A 166 -21.52 0.18 14.44
C GLU A 166 -21.80 1.60 13.91
N ASN A 167 -21.18 2.60 14.56
CA ASN A 167 -21.39 4.03 14.33
C ASN A 167 -20.06 4.77 14.15
N PRO A 168 -19.26 4.44 13.12
CA PRO A 168 -17.91 4.97 12.94
C PRO A 168 -17.82 6.50 12.89
N ARG A 169 -18.91 7.16 12.50
CA ARG A 169 -18.94 8.62 12.42
C ARG A 169 -19.07 9.33 13.78
N LYS A 170 -19.29 8.58 14.88
CA LYS A 170 -19.11 9.10 16.24
C LYS A 170 -17.64 9.32 16.59
N MET A 171 -16.74 8.52 16.01
CA MET A 171 -15.30 8.64 16.22
C MET A 171 -14.71 9.81 15.43
N SER A 172 -15.07 9.95 14.16
CA SER A 172 -14.55 11.00 13.28
C SER A 172 -15.47 11.23 12.07
N PRO A 173 -15.62 12.47 11.57
CA PRO A 173 -16.30 12.71 10.30
C PRO A 173 -15.51 12.14 9.12
N ARG A 174 -16.20 11.76 8.04
CA ARG A 174 -15.51 11.41 6.78
C ARG A 174 -15.04 12.67 6.09
N THR A 175 -13.82 13.10 6.39
CA THR A 175 -13.16 14.17 5.64
C THR A 175 -12.63 13.66 4.31
N LYS A 176 -12.41 14.57 3.36
CA LYS A 176 -11.59 14.26 2.19
C LYS A 176 -10.23 13.74 2.67
N ILE A 177 -9.81 12.58 2.15
CA ILE A 177 -8.50 12.04 2.48
C ILE A 177 -7.49 12.63 1.50
N ASP A 178 -6.48 13.23 2.08
CA ASP A 178 -5.37 13.82 1.38
C ASP A 178 -4.11 13.01 1.69
N TRP A 179 -3.64 12.26 0.69
CA TRP A 179 -2.48 11.38 0.80
C TRP A 179 -1.19 12.04 0.28
N GLU A 180 -1.28 13.26 -0.24
CA GLU A 180 -0.12 13.94 -0.80
C GLU A 180 0.70 14.55 0.34
N GLY A 181 1.73 13.80 0.76
CA GLY A 181 2.61 14.13 1.88
C GLY A 181 3.40 15.41 1.64
N ARG A 182 2.84 16.53 2.09
CA ARG A 182 3.42 17.88 1.99
C ARG A 182 4.00 18.37 3.31
N THR A 183 3.38 17.98 4.41
CA THR A 183 3.72 18.48 5.75
C THR A 183 4.27 17.35 6.61
N ILE A 184 5.34 17.60 7.33
CA ILE A 184 5.91 16.61 8.24
C ILE A 184 4.93 16.39 9.41
N LEU A 185 4.72 15.12 9.79
CA LEU A 185 3.85 14.74 10.89
C LEU A 185 4.31 15.38 12.22
N GLU A 186 3.39 16.04 12.89
CA GLU A 186 3.56 16.53 14.26
C GLU A 186 2.91 15.61 15.30
N ALA A 187 3.41 15.65 16.54
CA ALA A 187 2.89 14.87 17.65
C ALA A 187 1.39 15.08 17.87
N THR A 188 0.98 16.34 17.92
CA THR A 188 -0.38 16.80 18.16
C THR A 188 -1.37 16.29 17.11
N SER A 189 -0.89 15.94 15.91
CA SER A 189 -1.71 15.46 14.80
C SER A 189 -1.94 13.95 14.82
N ILE A 190 -1.21 13.18 15.63
CA ILE A 190 -1.28 11.70 15.59
C ILE A 190 -2.68 11.20 15.93
N HIS A 191 -3.36 11.76 16.94
CA HIS A 191 -4.72 11.32 17.30
C HIS A 191 -5.70 11.51 16.12
N ARG A 192 -5.63 12.64 15.40
CA ARG A 192 -6.51 12.96 14.27
C ARG A 192 -6.22 12.06 13.07
N VAL A 193 -4.94 11.84 12.78
CA VAL A 193 -4.50 10.87 11.76
C VAL A 193 -5.03 9.48 12.10
N TYR A 194 -4.83 9.04 13.34
CA TYR A 194 -5.29 7.72 13.78
C TYR A 194 -6.80 7.56 13.62
N CYS A 195 -7.60 8.51 14.11
CA CYS A 195 -9.05 8.46 13.99
C CYS A 195 -9.49 8.35 12.53
N ARG A 196 -8.89 9.15 11.63
CA ARG A 196 -9.28 9.13 10.21
C ARG A 196 -8.88 7.84 9.49
N LEU A 197 -7.69 7.30 9.79
CA LEU A 197 -7.20 6.05 9.24
C LEU A 197 -7.98 4.84 9.79
N PHE A 198 -8.30 4.85 11.08
CA PHE A 198 -9.13 3.80 11.68
C PHE A 198 -10.56 3.83 11.12
N LEU A 199 -11.12 5.01 10.87
CA LEU A 199 -12.40 5.16 10.17
C LEU A 199 -12.37 4.55 8.76
N HIS A 200 -11.28 4.78 8.01
CA HIS A 200 -11.05 4.12 6.72
C HIS A 200 -11.07 2.60 6.85
N TYR A 201 -10.38 2.06 7.85
CA TYR A 201 -10.36 0.63 8.13
C TYR A 201 -11.75 0.04 8.44
N ILE A 202 -12.56 0.74 9.25
CA ILE A 202 -13.94 0.32 9.55
C ILE A 202 -14.79 0.30 8.27
N ASP A 203 -14.70 1.35 7.46
CA ASP A 203 -15.41 1.42 6.18
C ASP A 203 -14.98 0.30 5.24
N TRP A 204 -13.68 -0.01 5.19
CA TRP A 204 -13.14 -1.09 4.37
C TRP A 204 -13.62 -2.48 4.82
N THR A 205 -13.49 -2.78 6.11
CA THR A 205 -13.92 -4.09 6.66
C THR A 205 -15.41 -4.34 6.52
N SER A 206 -16.24 -3.29 6.53
CA SER A 206 -17.69 -3.42 6.32
C SER A 206 -18.09 -3.91 4.91
N HIS A 207 -17.16 -3.95 3.95
CA HIS A 207 -17.37 -4.49 2.61
C HIS A 207 -16.98 -5.98 2.47
N ILE A 208 -16.47 -6.61 3.55
CA ILE A 208 -16.06 -8.02 3.54
C ILE A 208 -17.30 -8.91 3.71
N PRO A 209 -17.66 -9.75 2.72
CA PRO A 209 -18.91 -10.50 2.76
C PRO A 209 -18.93 -11.61 3.83
N GLU A 210 -17.77 -12.15 4.20
CA GLU A 210 -17.64 -13.19 5.22
C GLU A 210 -18.04 -12.74 6.63
N ILE A 211 -18.24 -11.44 6.87
CA ILE A 211 -18.83 -10.94 8.12
C ILE A 211 -20.15 -11.67 8.44
N ASN A 212 -20.95 -11.97 7.42
CA ASN A 212 -22.25 -12.65 7.58
C ASN A 212 -22.12 -14.16 7.85
N GLN A 213 -20.90 -14.69 7.86
CA GLN A 213 -20.59 -16.12 8.08
C GLN A 213 -19.90 -16.34 9.43
N MET A 214 -19.76 -15.29 10.25
CA MET A 214 -19.10 -15.31 11.54
C MET A 214 -20.06 -14.87 12.64
N SER A 215 -19.79 -15.29 13.88
CA SER A 215 -20.45 -14.71 15.04
C SER A 215 -19.93 -13.29 15.28
N ASP A 216 -20.70 -12.44 15.95
CA ASP A 216 -20.26 -11.09 16.30
C ASP A 216 -18.97 -11.11 17.14
N GLU A 217 -18.83 -12.08 18.04
CA GLU A 217 -17.62 -12.27 18.84
C GLU A 217 -16.42 -12.62 17.96
N ASP A 218 -16.53 -13.62 17.08
CA ASP A 218 -15.42 -13.99 16.19
C ASP A 218 -15.06 -12.86 15.21
N TRP A 219 -16.07 -12.14 14.71
CA TRP A 219 -15.85 -10.99 13.85
C TRP A 219 -15.07 -9.91 14.59
N ASN A 220 -15.52 -9.52 15.79
CA ASN A 220 -14.87 -8.54 16.65
C ASN A 220 -13.40 -8.91 16.93
N GLN A 221 -13.14 -10.15 17.32
CA GLN A 221 -11.77 -10.62 17.55
C GLN A 221 -10.90 -10.50 16.30
N LEU A 222 -11.44 -10.85 15.12
CA LEU A 222 -10.70 -10.76 13.86
C LEU A 222 -10.42 -9.29 13.47
N ILE A 223 -11.43 -8.41 13.46
CA ILE A 223 -11.21 -6.99 13.10
C ILE A 223 -10.24 -6.30 14.07
N PHE A 224 -10.25 -6.67 15.35
CA PHE A 224 -9.32 -6.08 16.32
C PHE A 224 -7.90 -6.57 16.05
N ALA A 225 -7.74 -7.89 15.88
CA ALA A 225 -6.45 -8.50 15.62
C ALA A 225 -5.80 -7.99 14.33
N ARG A 226 -6.60 -7.62 13.33
CA ARG A 226 -6.12 -7.28 11.98
C ARG A 226 -6.11 -5.80 11.66
N SER A 227 -6.57 -4.94 12.56
CA SER A 227 -6.57 -3.47 12.40
C SER A 227 -5.20 -2.91 11.99
N VAL A 228 -4.19 -3.06 12.84
CA VAL A 228 -2.84 -2.52 12.62
C VAL A 228 -2.16 -3.02 11.34
N PRO A 229 -2.10 -4.34 11.04
CA PRO A 229 -1.46 -4.80 9.81
C PRO A 229 -2.20 -4.33 8.55
N CYS A 230 -3.53 -4.28 8.57
CA CYS A 230 -4.31 -3.74 7.45
C CYS A 230 -4.13 -2.22 7.28
N LEU A 231 -3.96 -1.47 8.38
CA LEU A 231 -3.65 -0.03 8.34
C LEU A 231 -2.27 0.22 7.75
N TRP A 232 -1.24 -0.51 8.18
CA TRP A 232 0.10 -0.38 7.60
C TRP A 232 0.12 -0.73 6.13
N MET A 233 -0.62 -1.77 5.74
CA MET A 233 -0.73 -2.15 4.34
C MET A 233 -1.36 -1.04 3.49
N MET A 234 -2.41 -0.39 3.98
CA MET A 234 -3.03 0.79 3.33
C MET A 234 -2.02 1.93 3.18
N ILE A 235 -1.39 2.30 4.29
CA ILE A 235 -0.39 3.37 4.36
C ILE A 235 0.76 3.12 3.36
N CYS A 236 1.29 1.91 3.28
CA CYS A 236 2.35 1.55 2.33
C CYS A 236 1.89 1.72 0.88
N GLN A 237 0.69 1.25 0.54
CA GLN A 237 0.16 1.38 -0.82
C GLN A 237 -0.02 2.84 -1.24
N ARG A 238 -0.56 3.67 -0.34
CA ARG A 238 -0.73 5.11 -0.61
C ARG A 238 0.62 5.80 -0.76
N SER A 239 1.60 5.44 0.06
CA SER A 239 2.99 5.92 -0.09
C SER A 239 3.60 5.56 -1.45
N ILE A 240 3.28 4.40 -2.01
CA ILE A 240 3.70 3.99 -3.36
C ILE A 240 3.00 4.85 -4.42
N ILE A 241 1.67 4.93 -4.38
CA ILE A 241 0.84 5.64 -5.38
C ILE A 241 1.20 7.13 -5.43
N TYR A 242 1.32 7.78 -4.27
CA TYR A 242 1.63 9.20 -4.15
C TYR A 242 3.14 9.48 -4.17
N LYS A 243 3.97 8.47 -4.42
CA LYS A 243 5.45 8.59 -4.56
C LYS A 243 6.10 9.33 -3.39
N THR A 244 5.59 9.12 -2.18
CA THR A 244 6.03 9.82 -0.98
C THR A 244 7.47 9.44 -0.62
N LYS A 245 8.28 10.43 -0.22
CA LYS A 245 9.66 10.23 0.25
C LYS A 245 9.70 9.80 1.72
N GLY A 246 9.00 8.71 2.01
CA GLY A 246 8.70 8.25 3.35
C GLY A 246 7.30 7.64 3.38
N ILE A 247 6.62 7.77 4.52
CA ILE A 247 5.30 7.20 4.73
C ILE A 247 4.23 8.27 4.65
N SER A 248 3.34 8.14 3.66
CA SER A 248 2.12 8.96 3.53
C SER A 248 1.09 8.57 4.59
N LEU A 249 0.57 9.58 5.27
CA LEU A 249 -0.53 9.46 6.21
C LEU A 249 -1.74 10.25 5.68
N SER A 250 -2.82 10.33 6.45
CA SER A 250 -4.00 11.10 6.04
C SER A 250 -3.84 12.59 6.34
N GLY A 251 -4.43 13.43 5.49
CA GLY A 251 -4.55 14.87 5.73
C GLY A 251 -3.40 15.72 5.19
N GLY A 252 -2.60 15.17 4.28
CA GLY A 252 -1.46 15.84 3.66
C GLY A 252 -0.18 15.75 4.48
N VAL A 253 -0.21 15.00 5.58
CA VAL A 253 0.96 14.78 6.43
C VAL A 253 1.71 13.49 6.04
N TYR A 254 3.01 13.47 6.30
CA TYR A 254 3.85 12.29 6.09
C TYR A 254 4.94 12.19 7.15
N PHE A 255 5.47 10.98 7.32
CA PHE A 255 6.69 10.75 8.07
C PHE A 255 7.87 10.59 7.10
N PRO A 256 8.90 11.45 7.14
CA PRO A 256 10.00 11.43 6.18
C PRO A 256 10.94 10.24 6.40
N MET A 257 11.47 9.68 5.31
CA MET A 257 12.58 8.73 5.38
C MET A 257 13.93 9.44 5.58
N ASP A 258 14.05 10.68 5.09
CA ASP A 258 15.28 11.48 5.20
C ASP A 258 15.60 11.83 6.67
N GLU A 259 16.82 11.54 7.09
CA GLU A 259 17.22 11.74 8.48
C GLU A 259 17.29 13.22 8.88
N LYS A 260 17.58 14.15 7.95
CA LYS A 260 17.63 15.59 8.23
C LYS A 260 16.23 16.20 8.35
N GLU A 261 15.25 15.66 7.64
CA GLU A 261 13.85 16.01 7.85
C GLU A 261 13.34 15.43 9.18
N GLN A 262 13.77 14.22 9.55
CA GLN A 262 13.40 13.62 10.84
C GLN A 262 13.89 14.41 12.06
N THR A 263 15.04 15.10 11.98
CA THR A 263 15.52 15.93 13.11
C THR A 263 14.65 17.16 13.38
N GLN A 264 13.79 17.54 12.44
CA GLN A 264 12.85 18.66 12.60
C GLN A 264 11.63 18.28 13.45
N ILE A 265 11.44 16.98 13.72
CA ILE A 265 10.29 16.47 14.47
C ILE A 265 10.65 16.38 15.95
N ASN A 266 10.15 17.32 16.74
CA ASN A 266 10.32 17.31 18.19
C ASN A 266 9.18 16.51 18.85
N ASN A 267 9.35 15.19 18.98
CA ASN A 267 8.27 14.32 19.50
C ASN A 267 8.81 13.06 20.22
N ASN A 268 8.22 12.72 21.37
CA ASN A 268 8.52 11.50 22.14
C ASN A 268 8.17 10.20 21.38
N ALA A 269 7.22 10.27 20.44
CA ALA A 269 6.86 9.17 19.53
C ALA A 269 7.89 8.95 18.38
N MET A 270 8.95 9.75 18.29
CA MET A 270 9.92 9.67 17.19
C MET A 270 10.66 8.33 17.05
N PRO A 271 11.14 7.69 18.12
CA PRO A 271 11.97 6.50 17.98
C PRO A 271 11.23 5.32 17.32
N PHE A 272 9.94 5.16 17.60
CA PHE A 272 9.16 4.08 17.02
C PHE A 272 8.79 4.37 15.56
N LEU A 273 8.34 5.61 15.26
CA LEU A 273 7.97 6.00 13.90
C LEU A 273 9.16 5.89 12.95
N LYS A 274 10.36 6.26 13.42
CA LYS A 274 11.59 6.06 12.65
C LYS A 274 11.83 4.58 12.33
N LYS A 275 11.74 3.70 13.33
CA LYS A 275 11.94 2.24 13.14
C LYS A 275 10.91 1.64 12.17
N ILE A 276 9.64 1.99 12.33
CA ILE A 276 8.57 1.52 11.44
C ILE A 276 8.75 2.09 10.03
N CYS A 277 9.12 3.37 9.91
CA CYS A 277 9.38 3.99 8.62
C CYS A 277 10.46 3.26 7.84
N VAL A 278 11.61 3.03 8.46
CA VAL A 278 12.71 2.28 7.84
C VAL A 278 12.25 0.88 7.44
N LEU A 279 11.63 0.14 8.36
CA LEU A 279 11.14 -1.22 8.12
C LEU A 279 10.18 -1.28 6.92
N LEU A 280 9.15 -0.44 6.91
CA LEU A 280 8.14 -0.45 5.85
C LEU A 280 8.71 0.07 4.53
N MET A 281 9.61 1.06 4.56
CA MET A 281 10.26 1.54 3.34
C MET A 281 11.11 0.43 2.71
N GLU A 282 12.00 -0.19 3.49
CA GLU A 282 13.00 -1.14 2.98
C GLU A 282 12.43 -2.52 2.68
N GLU A 283 11.51 -3.02 3.51
CA GLU A 283 11.03 -4.41 3.44
C GLU A 283 9.61 -4.54 2.86
N PHE A 284 8.85 -3.44 2.69
CA PHE A 284 7.55 -3.45 2.01
C PHE A 284 7.55 -2.60 0.74
N ILE A 285 7.75 -1.28 0.86
CA ILE A 285 7.51 -0.32 -0.22
C ILE A 285 8.48 -0.52 -1.37
N GLN A 286 9.78 -0.66 -1.12
CA GLN A 286 10.75 -0.91 -2.19
C GLN A 286 10.56 -2.29 -2.84
N PRO A 287 10.36 -3.40 -2.09
CA PRO A 287 10.04 -4.70 -2.70
C PRO A 287 8.75 -4.68 -3.53
N ALA A 288 7.67 -4.07 -3.03
CA ALA A 288 6.41 -3.94 -3.77
C ALA A 288 6.57 -3.15 -5.07
N LYS A 289 7.40 -2.10 -5.07
CA LYS A 289 7.78 -1.36 -6.28
C LYS A 289 8.60 -2.22 -7.23
N ALA A 290 9.58 -2.97 -6.71
CA ALA A 290 10.48 -3.80 -7.53
C ALA A 290 9.73 -4.91 -8.28
N ILE A 291 8.71 -5.51 -7.67
CA ILE A 291 7.87 -6.54 -8.32
C ILE A 291 6.71 -5.98 -9.15
N ASN A 292 6.60 -4.65 -9.24
CA ASN A 292 5.48 -3.93 -9.85
C ASN A 292 4.12 -4.43 -9.34
N LEU A 293 3.92 -4.41 -8.02
CA LEU A 293 2.66 -4.81 -7.40
C LEU A 293 1.50 -3.94 -7.94
N THR A 294 0.54 -4.56 -8.61
CA THR A 294 -0.59 -3.85 -9.21
C THR A 294 -1.66 -3.50 -8.17
N GLN A 295 -2.60 -2.61 -8.52
CA GLN A 295 -3.71 -2.26 -7.62
C GLN A 295 -4.60 -3.48 -7.34
N SER A 296 -4.86 -4.30 -8.35
CA SER A 296 -5.66 -5.52 -8.23
C SER A 296 -4.98 -6.57 -7.33
N GLU A 297 -3.67 -6.80 -7.51
CA GLU A 297 -2.90 -7.71 -6.65
C GLU A 297 -2.85 -7.22 -5.21
N TYR A 298 -2.62 -5.92 -5.01
CA TYR A 298 -2.65 -5.30 -3.70
C TYR A 298 -4.01 -5.47 -3.01
N ALA A 299 -5.11 -5.22 -3.73
CA ALA A 299 -6.45 -5.29 -3.18
C ALA A 299 -6.76 -6.69 -2.63
N ILE A 300 -6.40 -7.74 -3.38
CA ILE A 300 -6.52 -9.13 -2.92
C ILE A 300 -5.53 -9.42 -1.78
N LEU A 301 -4.30 -8.91 -1.85
CA LEU A 301 -3.32 -9.08 -0.79
C LEU A 301 -3.80 -8.46 0.53
N ARG A 302 -4.54 -7.35 0.50
CA ARG A 302 -5.11 -6.71 1.71
C ARG A 302 -6.20 -7.58 2.35
N VAL A 303 -7.00 -8.25 1.52
CA VAL A 303 -7.98 -9.24 1.98
C VAL A 303 -7.28 -10.47 2.58
N LEU A 304 -6.19 -10.94 1.96
CA LEU A 304 -5.37 -12.03 2.51
C LEU A 304 -4.68 -11.63 3.82
N CYS A 305 -4.24 -10.37 3.93
CA CYS A 305 -3.71 -9.81 5.18
C CYS A 305 -4.78 -9.84 6.27
N PHE A 306 -6.03 -9.51 5.95
CA PHE A 306 -7.14 -9.59 6.90
C PHE A 306 -7.43 -11.04 7.31
N PHE A 307 -7.51 -11.99 6.37
CA PHE A 307 -7.76 -13.42 6.69
C PHE A 307 -6.49 -14.18 7.10
N THR A 308 -5.70 -13.60 8.00
CA THR A 308 -4.60 -14.29 8.69
C THR A 308 -5.14 -15.09 9.87
N ALA A 309 -4.51 -16.22 10.18
CA ALA A 309 -4.97 -17.10 11.25
C ALA A 309 -4.89 -16.39 12.62
N GLU A 310 -5.98 -16.44 13.38
CA GLU A 310 -6.09 -15.89 14.72
C GLU A 310 -6.50 -17.01 15.70
N THR A 311 -5.78 -17.12 16.81
CA THR A 311 -5.93 -18.25 17.76
C THR A 311 -7.11 -18.04 18.69
N LYS A 312 -7.50 -16.79 18.97
CA LYS A 312 -8.61 -16.44 19.86
C LYS A 312 -9.99 -16.71 19.25
N LEU A 313 -10.09 -16.96 17.95
CA LEU A 313 -11.35 -17.29 17.28
C LEU A 313 -11.86 -18.66 17.70
N SER A 314 -13.18 -18.83 17.69
CA SER A 314 -13.86 -20.12 17.82
C SER A 314 -13.45 -21.10 16.70
N PRO A 315 -13.68 -22.41 16.86
CA PRO A 315 -13.45 -23.38 15.78
C PRO A 315 -14.17 -23.02 14.47
N ALA A 316 -15.40 -22.48 14.55
CA ALA A 316 -16.16 -22.04 13.40
C ALA A 316 -15.54 -20.80 12.76
N GLY A 317 -15.17 -19.78 13.57
CA GLY A 317 -14.49 -18.58 13.09
C GLY A 317 -13.16 -18.89 12.39
N ARG A 318 -12.34 -19.78 12.97
CA ARG A 318 -11.08 -20.24 12.34
C ARG A 318 -11.32 -20.94 11.00
N GLU A 319 -12.39 -21.72 10.90
CA GLU A 319 -12.76 -22.40 9.66
C GLU A 319 -13.21 -21.40 8.58
N THR A 320 -13.99 -20.38 8.94
CA THR A 320 -14.35 -19.28 8.01
C THR A 320 -13.11 -18.55 7.51
N VAL A 321 -12.19 -18.15 8.41
CA VAL A 321 -10.91 -17.52 8.02
C VAL A 321 -10.10 -18.42 7.09
N ARG A 322 -10.02 -19.73 7.38
CA ARG A 322 -9.29 -20.69 6.54
C ARG A 322 -9.90 -20.80 5.14
N LYS A 323 -11.23 -20.88 5.04
CA LYS A 323 -11.96 -20.95 3.76
C LYS A 323 -11.75 -19.68 2.95
N ALA A 324 -11.93 -18.51 3.56
CA ALA A 324 -11.74 -17.21 2.93
C ALA A 324 -10.30 -17.06 2.40
N ARG A 325 -9.29 -17.35 3.24
CA ARG A 325 -7.89 -17.30 2.83
C ARG A 325 -7.58 -18.19 1.64
N ASN A 326 -8.10 -19.43 1.64
CA ASN A 326 -7.91 -20.34 0.51
C ASN A 326 -8.60 -19.84 -0.75
N PHE A 327 -9.81 -19.30 -0.62
CA PHE A 327 -10.56 -18.71 -1.72
C PHE A 327 -9.79 -17.54 -2.35
N TYR A 328 -9.42 -16.52 -1.58
CA TYR A 328 -8.71 -15.35 -2.10
C TYR A 328 -7.30 -15.66 -2.62
N ARG A 329 -6.64 -16.70 -2.09
CA ARG A 329 -5.38 -17.19 -2.65
C ARG A 329 -5.56 -17.77 -4.05
N ASN A 330 -6.64 -18.52 -4.27
CA ASN A 330 -6.98 -19.04 -5.59
C ASN A 330 -7.34 -17.89 -6.54
N ILE A 331 -8.09 -16.88 -6.08
CA ILE A 331 -8.38 -15.67 -6.87
C ILE A 331 -7.10 -14.97 -7.31
N LEU A 332 -6.10 -14.82 -6.43
CA LEU A 332 -4.80 -14.25 -6.79
C LEU A 332 -4.10 -15.08 -7.88
N VAL A 333 -4.07 -16.41 -7.74
CA VAL A 333 -3.44 -17.29 -8.74
C VAL A 333 -4.12 -17.16 -10.10
N GLU A 334 -5.45 -17.21 -10.15
CA GLU A 334 -6.22 -17.06 -11.39
C GLU A 334 -6.03 -15.69 -12.03
N HIS A 335 -6.06 -14.62 -11.24
CA HIS A 335 -5.78 -13.27 -11.73
C HIS A 335 -4.41 -13.17 -12.40
N LEU A 336 -3.39 -13.79 -11.79
CA LEU A 336 -2.03 -13.79 -12.34
C LEU A 336 -1.91 -14.63 -13.62
N ARG A 337 -2.56 -15.79 -13.70
CA ARG A 337 -2.58 -16.64 -14.91
C ARG A 337 -3.11 -15.89 -16.13
N GLN A 338 -4.10 -15.03 -15.93
CA GLN A 338 -4.69 -14.26 -17.01
C GLN A 338 -3.93 -12.98 -17.33
N SER A 339 -3.41 -12.29 -16.31
CA SER A 339 -2.65 -11.05 -16.49
C SER A 339 -1.26 -11.28 -17.09
N TYR A 340 -0.70 -12.47 -16.87
CA TYR A 340 0.61 -12.89 -17.34
C TYR A 340 0.51 -14.29 -17.97
N PRO A 341 0.36 -14.42 -19.30
CA PRO A 341 0.48 -15.71 -19.96
C PRO A 341 1.92 -16.20 -19.84
N SER A 342 2.19 -16.92 -18.76
CA SER A 342 3.50 -17.44 -18.35
C SER A 342 3.33 -18.88 -17.87
N ASN A 343 4.43 -19.62 -17.80
CA ASN A 343 4.38 -20.98 -17.27
C ASN A 343 4.02 -20.98 -15.77
N GLU A 344 3.52 -22.12 -15.28
CA GLU A 344 3.08 -22.30 -13.90
C GLU A 344 4.19 -22.00 -12.86
N ILE A 345 5.46 -22.20 -13.21
CA ILE A 345 6.60 -21.89 -12.32
C ILE A 345 6.74 -20.39 -12.12
N SER A 346 6.62 -19.59 -13.20
CA SER A 346 6.64 -18.13 -13.12
C SER A 346 5.46 -17.58 -12.33
N ILE A 347 4.26 -18.15 -12.51
CA ILE A 347 3.09 -17.78 -11.71
C ILE A 347 3.31 -18.09 -10.23
N ALA A 348 3.78 -19.30 -9.90
CA ALA A 348 4.08 -19.69 -8.54
C ALA A 348 5.15 -18.80 -7.90
N THR A 349 6.17 -18.40 -8.67
CA THR A 349 7.23 -17.49 -8.23
C THR A 349 6.65 -16.12 -7.88
N ARG A 350 5.83 -15.53 -8.78
CA ARG A 350 5.17 -14.24 -8.53
C ARG A 350 4.23 -14.29 -7.33
N VAL A 351 3.44 -15.36 -7.17
CA VAL A 351 2.60 -15.57 -5.98
C VAL A 351 3.45 -15.57 -4.71
N SER A 352 4.60 -16.27 -4.73
CA SER A 352 5.52 -16.31 -3.60
C SER A 352 6.07 -14.92 -3.26
N GLU A 353 6.52 -14.16 -4.27
CA GLU A 353 7.01 -12.79 -4.10
C GLU A 353 5.95 -11.88 -3.49
N ILE A 354 4.72 -11.89 -4.02
CA ILE A 354 3.61 -11.07 -3.51
C ILE A 354 3.26 -11.46 -2.06
N LEU A 355 3.15 -12.76 -1.75
CA LEU A 355 2.79 -13.22 -0.40
C LEU A 355 3.92 -13.03 0.62
N SER A 356 5.17 -12.94 0.17
CA SER A 356 6.35 -12.71 1.04
C SER A 356 6.34 -11.33 1.72
N ILE A 357 5.48 -10.43 1.27
CA ILE A 357 5.29 -9.09 1.87
C ILE A 357 4.51 -9.16 3.18
N LEU A 358 3.56 -10.10 3.32
CA LEU A 358 2.66 -10.16 4.48
C LEU A 358 3.37 -10.29 5.85
N PRO A 359 4.41 -11.13 6.02
CA PRO A 359 5.13 -11.24 7.29
C PRO A 359 5.74 -9.93 7.78
N ILE A 360 6.09 -9.00 6.89
CA ILE A 360 6.65 -7.69 7.27
C ILE A 360 5.62 -6.86 8.03
N LEU A 361 4.34 -6.96 7.65
CA LEU A 361 3.25 -6.28 8.34
C LEU A 361 3.04 -6.82 9.75
N GLU A 362 3.27 -8.12 10.00
CA GLU A 362 3.20 -8.70 11.35
C GLU A 362 4.30 -8.14 12.25
N ILE A 363 5.51 -7.98 11.72
CA ILE A 363 6.64 -7.39 12.45
C ILE A 363 6.35 -5.92 12.76
N ALA A 364 5.89 -5.15 11.77
CA ALA A 364 5.52 -3.75 11.95
C ALA A 364 4.38 -3.60 12.95
N SER A 365 3.40 -4.50 12.92
CA SER A 365 2.26 -4.48 13.84
C SER A 365 2.66 -4.78 15.28
N ARG A 366 3.58 -5.72 15.50
CA ARG A 366 4.10 -5.99 16.85
C ARG A 366 4.81 -4.76 17.43
N LEU A 367 5.69 -4.13 16.64
CA LEU A 367 6.38 -2.89 17.05
C LEU A 367 5.39 -1.75 17.33
N ALA A 368 4.38 -1.59 16.48
CA ALA A 368 3.35 -0.58 16.64
C ALA A 368 2.47 -0.82 17.87
N ASN A 369 2.11 -2.08 18.18
CA ASN A 369 1.27 -2.41 19.32
C ASN A 369 1.95 -2.09 20.66
N GLU A 370 3.25 -2.41 20.79
CA GLU A 370 4.06 -2.07 21.98
C GLU A 370 4.01 -0.55 22.23
N GLU A 371 4.18 0.24 21.18
CA GLU A 371 4.14 1.68 21.28
C GLU A 371 2.73 2.23 21.50
N PHE A 372 1.71 1.79 20.75
CA PHE A 372 0.34 2.27 20.94
C PHE A 372 -0.16 1.97 22.35
N THR A 373 0.29 0.86 22.95
CA THR A 373 0.04 0.57 24.37
C THR A 373 0.64 1.67 25.27
N PHE A 374 1.91 2.01 25.06
CA PHE A 374 2.58 3.10 25.78
C PHE A 374 1.86 4.45 25.57
N MET A 375 1.58 4.82 24.32
CA MET A 375 0.92 6.09 23.99
C MET A 375 -0.47 6.18 24.62
N THR A 376 -1.22 5.08 24.66
CA THR A 376 -2.54 5.02 25.30
C THR A 376 -2.45 5.18 26.82
N LEU A 377 -1.55 4.43 27.47
CA LEU A 377 -1.42 4.44 28.93
C LEU A 377 -0.92 5.78 29.48
N PHE A 378 0.00 6.44 28.77
CA PHE A 378 0.61 7.70 29.20
C PHE A 378 0.03 8.94 28.49
N ASN A 379 -1.03 8.75 27.72
CA ASN A 379 -1.67 9.80 26.90
C ASN A 379 -0.68 10.59 26.02
N VAL A 380 0.30 9.90 25.44
CA VAL A 380 1.21 10.54 24.49
C VAL A 380 0.47 10.80 23.20
N ALA A 381 0.60 12.02 22.68
CA ALA A 381 -0.03 12.45 21.44
C ALA A 381 -1.57 12.31 21.42
N GLU A 382 -2.20 12.48 22.60
CA GLU A 382 -3.66 12.43 22.76
C GLU A 382 -4.29 11.09 22.35
N MET A 383 -3.54 10.00 22.50
CA MET A 383 -3.98 8.65 22.14
C MET A 383 -4.79 7.94 23.22
N HIS A 384 -5.01 8.57 24.38
CA HIS A 384 -5.83 7.99 25.44
C HIS A 384 -7.32 7.96 25.05
N GLY A 385 -7.96 6.81 25.23
CA GLY A 385 -9.40 6.64 25.06
C GLY A 385 -9.81 5.18 25.23
N ASN A 386 -11.11 4.94 25.43
CA ASN A 386 -11.62 3.58 25.59
C ASN A 386 -11.34 2.68 24.37
N LEU A 387 -11.38 3.25 23.16
CA LEU A 387 -11.14 2.53 21.91
C LEU A 387 -9.71 1.98 21.87
N THR A 388 -8.72 2.85 22.09
CA THR A 388 -7.30 2.48 22.07
C THR A 388 -6.94 1.60 23.26
N TYR A 389 -7.58 1.79 24.41
CA TYR A 389 -7.42 0.92 25.57
C TYR A 389 -7.88 -0.52 25.27
N GLU A 390 -9.07 -0.70 24.69
CA GLU A 390 -9.58 -2.02 24.29
C GLU A 390 -8.70 -2.68 23.22
N LEU A 391 -8.22 -1.92 22.24
CA LEU A 391 -7.41 -2.44 21.13
C LEU A 391 -5.99 -2.84 21.54
N TYR A 392 -5.33 -2.02 22.38
CA TYR A 392 -3.89 -2.13 22.63
C TYR A 392 -3.56 -2.59 24.05
N VAL A 393 -4.29 -2.13 25.06
CA VAL A 393 -3.97 -2.42 26.47
C VAL A 393 -4.65 -3.71 26.93
N LYS A 394 -5.98 -3.81 26.80
CA LYS A 394 -6.75 -4.98 27.24
C LYS A 394 -6.33 -6.26 26.52
N LYS A 395 -5.76 -6.15 25.32
CA LYS A 395 -5.23 -7.28 24.54
C LYS A 395 -3.92 -7.85 25.08
N ALA A 396 -3.13 -7.02 25.77
CA ALA A 396 -1.80 -7.36 26.30
C ALA A 396 -1.85 -7.95 27.73
N LEU A 397 -2.95 -7.72 28.44
CA LEU A 397 -3.32 -8.35 29.71
C LEU A 397 -4.08 -9.66 29.46
#